data_AF-A0A6V7M8A0-F1
#
_entry.id   AF-A0A6V7M8A0-F1
#
_cell.length_a   1.000
_cell.length_b   1.000
_cell.length_c   1.000
_cell.angle_alpha   90.00
_cell.angle_beta   90.00
_cell.angle_gamma   90.00
#
_symmetry.space_group_name_H-M   'P 1'
#
loop_
_entity.id
_entity.type
_entity.pdbx_description
1 polymer ?
#
loop_
_entity_poly.entity_id
_entity_poly.type
_entity_poly.pdbx_seq_one_letter_code
_entity_poly.pdbx_strand_id
1 'polypeptide(L)'
;KFGSPLNDQDRIFTNLYGRHDWRLKGALKRGDWYKTKAILDKGSDWIINEIKVSGLRGRGGAGFPSGMKWSFMQKPSDGRPKYLVVNADEGEPGTCKDREIMRHDPHKLVEGCLIAGRAMGACAAYIYIRGEFYNEASNLQVAIAEAYQAGLIGKNSCGSGYDFDIFVQRGAGAYICGEETALIESIEGKQGKPRLKPPFPADVGLFGCPTTVTNVETVAVAP
;
A
#
# COMPACT_ATOMS: atom_id res chain seq x y z
N LYS A 1 31.64 2.36 -2.41
CA LYS A 1 31.70 1.22 -1.46
C LYS A 1 30.41 0.44 -1.60
N PHE A 2 30.43 -0.72 -2.25
CA PHE A 2 29.29 -1.64 -2.15
C PHE A 2 29.21 -2.08 -0.68
N GLY A 3 28.06 -1.90 -0.04
CA GLY A 3 27.87 -2.23 1.37
C GLY A 3 28.15 -3.72 1.64
N SER A 4 28.39 -4.07 2.90
CA SER A 4 28.40 -5.47 3.32
C SER A 4 27.09 -6.16 2.91
N PRO A 5 27.12 -7.45 2.56
CA PRO A 5 25.90 -8.19 2.24
C PRO A 5 24.89 -8.08 3.39
N LEU A 6 23.61 -7.90 3.05
CA LEU A 6 22.51 -7.76 4.00
C LEU A 6 22.31 -9.08 4.75
N ASN A 7 22.28 -9.05 6.09
CA ASN A 7 22.01 -10.25 6.88
C ASN A 7 20.54 -10.66 6.75
N ASP A 8 20.23 -11.94 6.96
CA ASP A 8 18.86 -12.44 6.81
C ASP A 8 17.87 -11.83 7.80
N GLN A 9 18.33 -11.48 9.01
CA GLN A 9 17.53 -10.77 10.02
C GLN A 9 17.20 -9.33 9.63
N ASP A 10 17.99 -8.72 8.74
CA ASP A 10 17.82 -7.34 8.28
C ASP A 10 16.88 -7.27 7.05
N ARG A 11 16.39 -8.42 6.57
CA ARG A 11 15.43 -8.51 5.46
C ARG A 11 14.02 -8.24 5.97
N ILE A 12 13.35 -7.27 5.36
CA ILE A 12 11.95 -6.95 5.69
C ILE A 12 11.00 -8.05 5.18
N PHE A 13 11.20 -8.53 3.96
CA PHE A 13 10.38 -9.56 3.32
C PHE A 13 10.93 -10.96 3.61
N THR A 14 10.57 -11.50 4.78
CA THR A 14 11.15 -12.74 5.32
C THR A 14 10.57 -14.02 4.73
N ASN A 15 9.36 -13.99 4.17
CA ASN A 15 8.75 -15.14 3.47
C ASN A 15 8.70 -14.93 1.96
N LEU A 16 9.63 -14.15 1.39
CA LEU A 16 9.63 -13.80 -0.04
C LEU A 16 9.57 -15.02 -0.98
N TYR A 17 10.07 -16.18 -0.55
CA TYR A 17 10.05 -17.42 -1.33
C TYR A 17 8.90 -18.38 -1.01
N GLY A 18 7.92 -17.98 -0.19
CA GLY A 18 6.75 -18.80 0.14
C GLY A 18 7.08 -20.09 0.90
N ARG A 19 8.21 -20.13 1.63
CA ARG A 19 8.67 -21.31 2.39
C ARG A 19 7.91 -21.51 3.69
N HIS A 20 7.25 -20.47 4.18
CA HIS A 20 6.42 -20.46 5.36
C HIS A 20 4.97 -20.10 5.00
N ASP A 21 4.07 -20.29 5.96
CA ASP A 21 2.66 -19.95 5.81
C ASP A 21 2.47 -18.45 5.54
N TRP A 22 1.88 -18.10 4.41
CA TRP A 22 1.62 -16.71 4.02
C TRP A 22 0.36 -16.11 4.69
N ARG A 23 -0.48 -16.96 5.30
CA ARG A 23 -1.70 -16.55 6.01
C ARG A 23 -1.41 -15.88 7.34
N LEU A 24 -2.46 -15.35 7.99
CA LEU A 24 -2.37 -14.54 9.21
C LEU A 24 -1.57 -15.23 10.32
N LYS A 25 -1.80 -16.53 10.55
CA LYS A 25 -1.09 -17.28 11.59
C LYS A 25 0.42 -17.31 11.35
N GLY A 26 0.85 -17.45 10.10
CA GLY A 26 2.26 -17.39 9.73
C GLY A 26 2.82 -15.97 9.82
N ALA A 27 2.06 -14.98 9.35
CA ALA A 27 2.43 -13.57 9.37
C ALA A 27 2.69 -13.06 10.81
N LEU A 28 1.80 -13.38 11.76
CA LEU A 28 1.96 -13.04 13.17
C LEU A 28 3.25 -13.60 13.78
N LYS A 29 3.69 -14.79 13.37
CA LYS A 29 4.96 -15.37 13.83
C LYS A 29 6.18 -14.65 13.29
N ARG A 30 6.06 -13.95 12.16
CA ARG A 30 7.13 -13.17 11.52
C ARG A 30 7.15 -11.72 11.98
N GLY A 31 6.23 -11.33 12.86
CA GLY A 31 6.15 -9.97 13.42
C GLY A 31 5.23 -9.03 12.67
N ASP A 32 4.51 -9.50 11.64
CA ASP A 32 3.44 -8.71 11.03
C ASP A 32 2.30 -8.54 12.05
N TRP A 33 1.61 -7.40 11.99
CA TRP A 33 0.57 -6.98 12.93
C TRP A 33 1.05 -6.79 14.39
N TYR A 34 2.36 -6.70 14.61
CA TYR A 34 2.91 -6.51 15.94
C TYR A 34 2.81 -5.05 16.38
N LYS A 35 2.03 -4.80 17.43
CA LYS A 35 1.83 -3.46 18.02
C LYS A 35 1.33 -2.41 17.01
N THR A 36 0.65 -2.82 15.94
CA THR A 36 0.06 -1.92 14.94
C THR A 36 -0.85 -0.88 15.59
N LYS A 37 -1.69 -1.26 16.56
CA LYS A 37 -2.51 -0.32 17.34
C LYS A 37 -1.68 0.81 17.97
N ALA A 38 -0.53 0.48 18.57
CA ALA A 38 0.33 1.49 19.18
C ALA A 38 0.96 2.43 18.14
N ILE A 39 1.24 1.94 16.93
CA ILE A 39 1.67 2.77 15.80
C ILE A 39 0.55 3.73 15.39
N LEU A 40 -0.69 3.24 15.26
CA LEU A 40 -1.86 4.05 14.89
C LEU A 40 -2.19 5.13 15.93
N ASP A 41 -2.02 4.80 17.21
CA ASP A 41 -2.27 5.69 18.35
C ASP A 41 -1.25 6.85 18.42
N LYS A 42 -0.03 6.69 17.86
CA LYS A 42 0.96 7.78 17.77
C LYS A 42 0.58 8.87 16.77
N GLY A 43 -0.38 8.60 15.88
CA GLY A 43 -0.95 9.59 14.98
C GLY A 43 -0.15 9.85 13.69
N SER A 44 -0.79 10.58 12.78
CA SER A 44 -0.33 10.79 11.41
C SER A 44 1.03 11.49 11.30
N ASP A 45 1.25 12.52 12.12
CA ASP A 45 2.49 13.31 12.11
C ASP A 45 3.71 12.47 12.51
N TRP A 46 3.55 11.62 13.53
CA TRP A 46 4.62 10.74 13.96
C TRP A 46 4.99 9.74 12.87
N ILE A 47 3.99 9.06 12.27
CA ILE A 47 4.24 8.08 11.20
C ILE A 47 4.94 8.74 10.00
N ILE A 48 4.45 9.90 9.56
CA ILE A 48 5.07 10.63 8.43
C ILE A 48 6.50 11.04 8.75
N ASN A 49 6.76 11.48 9.99
CA ASN A 49 8.11 11.86 10.41
C ASN A 49 9.06 10.65 10.41
N GLU A 50 8.66 9.50 10.95
CA GLU A 50 9.50 8.29 10.92
C GLU A 50 9.83 7.86 9.48
N ILE A 51 8.86 7.95 8.55
CA ILE A 51 9.10 7.63 7.14
C ILE A 51 10.00 8.67 6.45
N LYS A 52 9.96 9.94 6.87
CA LYS A 52 10.92 10.96 6.41
C LYS A 52 12.33 10.66 6.95
N VAL A 53 12.44 10.33 8.24
CA VAL A 53 13.71 10.03 8.92
C VAL A 53 14.37 8.78 8.36
N SER A 54 13.61 7.76 7.99
CA SER A 54 14.14 6.53 7.36
C SER A 54 14.77 6.77 5.99
N GLY A 55 14.49 7.91 5.36
CA GLY A 55 14.98 8.24 4.02
C GLY A 55 14.33 7.38 2.93
N LEU A 56 13.17 6.77 3.19
CA LEU A 56 12.49 5.89 2.24
C LEU A 56 12.13 6.65 0.95
N ARG A 57 12.61 6.16 -0.18
CA ARG A 57 12.27 6.65 -1.53
C ARG A 57 11.33 5.67 -2.23
N GLY A 58 10.45 6.18 -3.09
CA GLY A 58 9.46 5.39 -3.79
C GLY A 58 10.09 4.26 -4.61
N ARG A 59 9.53 3.05 -4.47
CA ARG A 59 10.01 1.79 -5.05
C ARG A 59 9.31 1.40 -6.35
N GLY A 60 8.55 2.33 -6.93
CA GLY A 60 7.88 2.17 -8.24
C GLY A 60 8.65 2.77 -9.42
N GLY A 61 9.95 3.07 -9.27
CA GLY A 61 10.79 3.64 -10.34
C GLY A 61 11.04 5.15 -10.25
N ALA A 62 10.04 5.95 -9.85
CA ALA A 62 10.19 7.41 -9.75
C ALA A 62 11.16 7.89 -8.66
N GLY A 63 11.42 7.08 -7.63
CA GLY A 63 12.38 7.41 -6.57
C GLY A 63 12.05 8.66 -5.75
N PHE A 64 10.78 9.10 -5.73
CA PHE A 64 10.36 10.28 -4.96
C PHE A 64 10.37 10.01 -3.45
N PRO A 65 10.81 10.92 -2.57
CA PRO A 65 10.82 10.69 -1.12
C PRO A 65 9.42 10.40 -0.56
N SER A 66 9.22 9.21 0.01
CA SER A 66 7.88 8.68 0.34
C SER A 66 7.23 9.46 1.47
N GLY A 67 7.97 9.80 2.52
CA GLY A 67 7.43 10.59 3.63
C GLY A 67 7.05 12.02 3.22
N MET A 68 7.77 12.61 2.24
CA MET A 68 7.36 13.88 1.64
C MET A 68 6.07 13.71 0.83
N LYS A 69 5.96 12.65 0.03
CA LYS A 69 4.76 12.35 -0.76
C LYS A 69 3.53 12.23 0.14
N TRP A 70 3.64 11.50 1.25
CA TRP A 70 2.54 11.28 2.18
C TRP A 70 2.12 12.56 2.89
N SER A 71 3.07 13.46 3.17
CA SER A 71 2.74 14.76 3.79
C SER A 71 1.89 15.67 2.92
N PHE A 72 1.83 15.46 1.60
CA PHE A 72 0.92 16.22 0.74
C PHE A 72 -0.56 15.98 1.04
N MET A 73 -0.88 14.86 1.70
CA MET A 73 -2.24 14.52 2.13
C MET A 73 -2.61 15.12 3.50
N GLN A 74 -1.66 15.71 4.24
CA GLN A 74 -1.89 16.38 5.54
C GLN A 74 -2.52 17.77 5.37
N LYS A 75 -3.55 17.86 4.53
CA LYS A 75 -4.38 19.06 4.38
C LYS A 75 -5.63 18.92 5.25
N PRO A 76 -6.17 20.04 5.79
CA PRO A 76 -7.48 20.03 6.44
C PRO A 76 -8.51 19.34 5.54
N SER A 77 -9.43 18.58 6.15
CA SER A 77 -10.52 17.96 5.39
C SER A 77 -11.41 19.04 4.81
N ASP A 78 -11.71 18.95 3.52
CA ASP A 78 -12.68 19.79 2.82
C ASP A 78 -14.04 19.07 2.68
N GLY A 79 -14.25 18.00 3.45
CA GLY A 79 -15.43 17.16 3.41
C GLY A 79 -15.32 15.98 2.44
N ARG A 80 -14.35 15.98 1.52
CA ARG A 80 -14.09 14.82 0.67
C ARG A 80 -13.37 13.73 1.47
N PRO A 81 -13.73 12.45 1.29
CA PRO A 81 -12.92 11.35 1.81
C PRO A 81 -11.52 11.40 1.20
N LYS A 82 -10.54 10.81 1.87
CA LYS A 82 -9.19 10.64 1.33
C LYS A 82 -8.93 9.18 1.03
N TYR A 83 -8.19 8.89 -0.03
CA TYR A 83 -7.90 7.53 -0.43
C TYR A 83 -6.41 7.24 -0.52
N LEU A 84 -6.03 6.04 -0.14
CA LEU A 84 -4.76 5.43 -0.52
C LEU A 84 -5.03 4.57 -1.76
N VAL A 85 -4.18 4.69 -2.77
CA VAL A 85 -4.18 3.77 -3.89
C VAL A 85 -2.83 3.05 -3.93
N VAL A 86 -2.85 1.73 -3.88
CA VAL A 86 -1.65 0.91 -4.00
C VAL A 86 -1.52 0.48 -5.44
N ASN A 87 -0.42 0.87 -6.06
CA ASN A 87 -0.07 0.42 -7.41
C ASN A 87 0.58 -0.96 -7.33
N ALA A 88 -0.17 -1.97 -7.75
CA ALA A 88 0.23 -3.37 -7.83
C ALA A 88 0.08 -3.92 -9.26
N ASP A 89 0.22 -3.05 -10.28
CA ASP A 89 0.15 -3.43 -11.68
C ASP A 89 1.42 -4.16 -12.15
N GLU A 90 2.62 -3.74 -11.72
CA GLU A 90 3.90 -4.37 -12.06
C GLU A 90 4.00 -4.84 -13.53
N GLY A 91 3.62 -3.96 -14.46
CA GLY A 91 3.71 -4.20 -15.89
C GLY A 91 5.14 -4.17 -16.46
N GLU A 92 6.09 -3.62 -15.71
CA GLU A 92 7.46 -3.33 -16.16
C GLU A 92 8.26 -4.60 -16.48
N PRO A 93 8.84 -4.73 -17.68
CA PRO A 93 9.66 -5.89 -18.05
C PRO A 93 10.80 -6.13 -17.05
N GLY A 94 10.89 -7.37 -16.57
CA GLY A 94 11.94 -7.78 -15.62
C GLY A 94 11.62 -7.49 -14.15
N THR A 95 10.49 -6.85 -13.84
CA THR A 95 10.05 -6.57 -12.47
C THR A 95 9.08 -7.66 -11.99
N CYS A 96 9.38 -8.29 -10.84
CA CYS A 96 8.55 -9.34 -10.24
C CYS A 96 8.53 -9.29 -8.70
N LYS A 97 8.99 -8.18 -8.12
CA LYS A 97 9.10 -7.97 -6.68
C LYS A 97 7.74 -7.81 -6.00
N ASP A 98 6.82 -7.07 -6.62
CA ASP A 98 5.50 -6.76 -6.07
C ASP A 98 4.61 -8.02 -6.12
N ARG A 99 4.76 -8.82 -7.18
CA ARG A 99 4.16 -10.16 -7.30
C ARG A 99 4.51 -11.05 -6.11
N GLU A 100 5.79 -11.14 -5.74
CA GLU A 100 6.20 -12.00 -4.62
C GLU A 100 5.65 -11.51 -3.27
N ILE A 101 5.58 -10.19 -3.07
CA ILE A 101 4.98 -9.61 -1.86
C ILE A 101 3.50 -9.98 -1.77
N MET A 102 2.72 -9.78 -2.84
CA MET A 102 1.29 -10.12 -2.85
C MET A 102 1.04 -11.61 -2.67
N ARG A 103 1.92 -12.47 -3.22
CA ARG A 103 1.73 -13.91 -3.18
C ARG A 103 2.12 -14.56 -1.86
N HIS A 104 3.22 -14.10 -1.25
CA HIS A 104 3.88 -14.80 -0.14
C HIS A 104 3.91 -14.03 1.19
N ASP A 105 3.78 -12.71 1.17
CA ASP A 105 3.69 -11.86 2.36
C ASP A 105 2.54 -10.83 2.28
N PRO A 106 1.29 -11.25 1.95
CA PRO A 106 0.18 -10.32 1.74
C PRO A 106 -0.21 -9.54 3.00
N HIS A 107 -0.08 -10.13 4.19
CA HIS A 107 -0.41 -9.45 5.45
C HIS A 107 0.46 -8.22 5.71
N LYS A 108 1.73 -8.24 5.30
CA LYS A 108 2.63 -7.11 5.41
C LYS A 108 2.18 -5.94 4.51
N LEU A 109 1.67 -6.24 3.32
CA LEU A 109 1.04 -5.23 2.45
C LEU A 109 -0.24 -4.67 3.07
N VAL A 110 -1.11 -5.52 3.62
CA VAL A 110 -2.38 -5.10 4.24
C VAL A 110 -2.12 -4.22 5.47
N GLU A 111 -1.17 -4.59 6.33
CA GLU A 111 -0.75 -3.77 7.47
C GLU A 111 -0.14 -2.44 7.01
N GLY A 112 0.70 -2.49 5.97
CA GLY A 112 1.25 -1.29 5.33
C GLY A 112 0.17 -0.35 4.81
N CYS A 113 -0.91 -0.88 4.22
CA CYS A 113 -2.05 -0.08 3.78
C CYS A 113 -2.70 0.65 4.95
N LEU A 114 -2.89 -0.02 6.09
CA LEU A 114 -3.48 0.57 7.27
C LEU A 114 -2.60 1.68 7.86
N ILE A 115 -1.28 1.45 7.98
CA ILE A 115 -0.34 2.43 8.54
C ILE A 115 -0.18 3.63 7.60
N ALA A 116 0.02 3.39 6.29
CA ALA A 116 0.11 4.45 5.30
C ALA A 116 -1.22 5.22 5.17
N GLY A 117 -2.35 4.51 5.26
CA GLY A 117 -3.68 5.11 5.32
C GLY A 117 -3.83 6.04 6.51
N ARG A 118 -3.47 5.58 7.72
CA ARG A 118 -3.48 6.38 8.94
C ARG A 118 -2.56 7.61 8.85
N ALA A 119 -1.38 7.44 8.27
CA ALA A 119 -0.43 8.52 8.03
C ALA A 119 -1.04 9.63 7.17
N MET A 120 -1.77 9.27 6.12
CA MET A 120 -2.36 10.22 5.17
C MET A 120 -3.81 10.64 5.51
N GLY A 121 -4.38 10.07 6.57
CA GLY A 121 -5.79 10.26 6.92
C GLY A 121 -6.76 9.72 5.88
N ALA A 122 -6.38 8.64 5.17
CA ALA A 122 -7.26 7.96 4.22
C ALA A 122 -8.41 7.25 4.97
N CYS A 123 -9.55 7.04 4.32
CA CYS A 123 -10.64 6.22 4.87
C CYS A 123 -10.67 4.82 4.25
N ALA A 124 -10.04 4.65 3.09
CA ALA A 124 -9.90 3.36 2.44
C ALA A 124 -8.63 3.28 1.60
N ALA A 125 -8.18 2.04 1.36
CA ALA A 125 -7.17 1.71 0.38
C ALA A 125 -7.77 0.94 -0.80
N TYR A 126 -7.40 1.34 -2.02
CA TYR A 126 -7.67 0.60 -3.25
C TYR A 126 -6.36 -0.02 -3.75
N ILE A 127 -6.25 -1.33 -3.71
CA ILE A 127 -5.11 -2.06 -4.25
C ILE A 127 -5.45 -2.40 -5.71
N TYR A 128 -4.78 -1.72 -6.64
CA TYR A 128 -4.94 -1.96 -8.06
C TYR A 128 -3.96 -3.03 -8.52
N ILE A 129 -4.46 -4.25 -8.68
CA ILE A 129 -3.66 -5.43 -9.03
C ILE A 129 -3.72 -5.65 -10.53
N ARG A 130 -2.57 -6.00 -11.11
CA ARG A 130 -2.46 -6.45 -12.49
C ARG A 130 -3.53 -7.49 -12.84
N GLY A 131 -4.11 -7.39 -14.05
CA GLY A 131 -5.12 -8.33 -14.51
C GLY A 131 -4.65 -9.79 -14.53
N GLU A 132 -3.39 -10.01 -14.94
CA GLU A 132 -2.76 -11.31 -15.08
C GLU A 132 -2.47 -11.99 -13.73
N PHE A 133 -2.42 -11.22 -12.65
CA PHE A 133 -2.13 -11.71 -11.29
C PHE A 133 -3.38 -12.21 -10.56
N TYR A 134 -4.12 -13.13 -11.19
CA TYR A 134 -5.36 -13.66 -10.61
C TYR A 134 -5.13 -14.43 -9.30
N ASN A 135 -4.08 -15.26 -9.26
CA ASN A 135 -3.77 -16.07 -8.07
C ASN A 135 -3.30 -15.18 -6.92
N GLU A 136 -2.46 -14.20 -7.23
CA GLU A 136 -1.96 -13.23 -6.25
C GLU A 136 -3.09 -12.34 -5.72
N ALA A 137 -4.01 -11.90 -6.59
CA ALA A 137 -5.23 -11.20 -6.16
C ALA A 137 -6.11 -12.06 -5.25
N SER A 138 -6.27 -13.35 -5.60
CA SER A 138 -7.06 -14.30 -4.80
C SER A 138 -6.43 -14.54 -3.42
N ASN A 139 -5.10 -14.72 -3.35
CA ASN A 139 -4.37 -14.85 -2.09
C ASN A 139 -4.50 -13.57 -1.24
N LEU A 140 -4.34 -12.39 -1.86
CA LEU A 140 -4.49 -11.12 -1.16
C LEU A 140 -5.92 -10.94 -0.62
N GLN A 141 -6.93 -11.34 -1.39
CA GLN A 141 -8.33 -11.27 -0.95
C GLN A 141 -8.60 -12.19 0.26
N VAL A 142 -7.96 -13.37 0.31
CA VAL A 142 -8.00 -14.26 1.49
C VAL A 142 -7.34 -13.58 2.69
N ALA A 143 -6.14 -13.02 2.54
CA ALA A 143 -5.45 -12.33 3.62
C ALA A 143 -6.22 -11.09 4.14
N ILE A 144 -6.86 -10.35 3.23
CA ILE A 144 -7.77 -9.24 3.57
C ILE A 144 -8.97 -9.77 4.37
N ALA A 145 -9.60 -10.87 3.93
CA ALA A 145 -10.71 -11.48 4.65
C ALA A 145 -10.30 -11.96 6.06
N GLU A 146 -9.13 -12.59 6.20
CA GLU A 146 -8.55 -12.95 7.50
C GLU A 146 -8.33 -11.72 8.39
N ALA A 147 -7.84 -10.60 7.82
CA ALA A 147 -7.64 -9.35 8.55
C ALA A 147 -8.96 -8.71 9.00
N TYR A 148 -10.02 -8.72 8.18
CA TYR A 148 -11.36 -8.28 8.58
C TYR A 148 -11.92 -9.17 9.69
N GLN A 149 -11.83 -10.50 9.56
CA GLN A 149 -12.32 -11.45 10.56
C GLN A 149 -11.62 -11.31 11.91
N ALA A 150 -10.32 -10.96 11.89
CA ALA A 150 -9.53 -10.70 13.09
C ALA A 150 -9.71 -9.27 13.66
N GLY A 151 -10.52 -8.40 13.03
CA GLY A 151 -10.71 -7.01 13.47
C GLY A 151 -9.47 -6.13 13.29
N LEU A 152 -8.55 -6.51 12.39
CA LEU A 152 -7.32 -5.77 12.11
C LEU A 152 -7.58 -4.60 11.16
N ILE A 153 -8.53 -4.75 10.25
CA ILE A 153 -9.01 -3.71 9.31
C ILE A 153 -10.53 -3.61 9.35
N GLY A 154 -11.08 -2.58 8.71
CA GLY A 154 -12.49 -2.23 8.71
C GLY A 154 -12.84 -1.24 9.81
N LYS A 155 -14.03 -1.39 10.38
CA LYS A 155 -14.48 -0.54 11.48
C LYS A 155 -13.63 -0.77 12.73
N ASN A 156 -13.13 0.31 13.33
CA ASN A 156 -12.26 0.27 14.51
C ASN A 156 -11.03 -0.64 14.31
N SER A 157 -10.28 -0.42 13.23
CA SER A 157 -9.11 -1.20 12.82
C SER A 157 -8.09 -1.35 13.96
N CYS A 158 -7.71 -2.59 14.27
CA CYS A 158 -6.86 -2.96 15.41
C CYS A 158 -7.33 -2.43 16.78
N GLY A 159 -8.61 -2.09 16.93
CA GLY A 159 -9.16 -1.49 18.16
C GLY A 159 -8.66 -0.07 18.44
N SER A 160 -8.22 0.67 17.42
CA SER A 160 -7.61 2.01 17.55
C SER A 160 -8.59 3.20 17.48
N GLY A 161 -9.86 2.95 17.14
CA GLY A 161 -10.87 3.98 16.85
C GLY A 161 -10.79 4.53 15.42
N TYR A 162 -9.91 4.00 14.58
CA TYR A 162 -9.76 4.40 13.18
C TYR A 162 -10.47 3.41 12.25
N ASP A 163 -11.39 3.92 11.43
CA ASP A 163 -12.10 3.13 10.42
C ASP A 163 -11.30 3.14 9.11
N PHE A 164 -11.00 1.96 8.58
CA PHE A 164 -10.19 1.82 7.37
C PHE A 164 -10.51 0.54 6.59
N ASP A 165 -11.12 0.70 5.41
CA ASP A 165 -11.44 -0.43 4.53
C ASP A 165 -10.38 -0.62 3.45
N ILE A 166 -10.24 -1.86 2.97
CA ILE A 166 -9.36 -2.21 1.86
C ILE A 166 -10.19 -2.89 0.77
N PHE A 167 -10.04 -2.38 -0.46
CA PHE A 167 -10.66 -2.87 -1.67
C PHE A 167 -9.59 -3.32 -2.66
N VAL A 168 -9.86 -4.41 -3.38
CA VAL A 168 -9.00 -4.90 -4.45
C VAL A 168 -9.69 -4.64 -5.78
N GLN A 169 -9.02 -3.89 -6.66
CA GLN A 169 -9.45 -3.66 -8.03
C GLN A 169 -8.48 -4.37 -8.97
N ARG A 170 -9.00 -5.16 -9.92
CA ARG A 170 -8.16 -5.80 -10.94
C ARG A 170 -8.15 -4.96 -12.22
N GLY A 171 -6.97 -4.83 -12.80
CA GLY A 171 -6.78 -4.32 -14.16
C GLY A 171 -7.06 -5.39 -15.23
N ALA A 172 -6.70 -5.08 -16.47
CA ALA A 172 -6.93 -5.94 -17.64
C ALA A 172 -5.75 -5.97 -18.62
N GLY A 173 -4.51 -6.05 -18.12
CA GLY A 173 -3.31 -6.24 -18.96
C GLY A 173 -2.80 -5.00 -19.68
N ALA A 174 -2.92 -3.83 -19.05
CA ALA A 174 -2.51 -2.56 -19.64
C ALA A 174 -1.36 -1.93 -18.84
N TYR A 175 -0.13 -2.04 -19.36
CA TYR A 175 1.07 -1.43 -18.75
C TYR A 175 0.90 0.06 -18.44
N ILE A 176 0.18 0.80 -19.30
CA ILE A 176 -0.07 2.22 -19.10
C ILE A 176 -0.88 2.49 -17.83
N CYS A 177 -1.73 1.56 -17.39
CA CYS A 177 -2.45 1.65 -16.12
C CYS A 177 -1.55 1.50 -14.89
N GLY A 178 -0.26 1.18 -15.08
CA GLY A 178 0.75 1.30 -14.03
C GLY A 178 1.23 2.73 -13.78
N GLU A 179 0.90 3.70 -14.65
CA GLU A 179 1.16 5.13 -14.38
C GLU A 179 0.15 5.66 -13.35
N GLU A 180 0.62 6.51 -12.43
CA GLU A 180 -0.14 7.00 -11.27
C GLU A 180 -1.54 7.56 -11.60
N THR A 181 -1.67 8.40 -12.62
CA THR A 181 -2.96 9.01 -12.98
C THR A 181 -3.81 8.13 -13.90
N ALA A 182 -3.18 7.34 -14.78
CA ALA A 182 -3.88 6.35 -15.59
C ALA A 182 -4.51 5.25 -14.73
N LEU A 183 -3.82 4.85 -13.66
CA LEU A 183 -4.32 3.89 -12.67
C LEU A 183 -5.60 4.41 -12.02
N ILE A 184 -5.62 5.68 -11.62
CA ILE A 184 -6.80 6.34 -11.05
C ILE A 184 -7.97 6.30 -12.03
N GLU A 185 -7.75 6.69 -13.30
CA GLU A 185 -8.79 6.65 -14.33
C GLU A 185 -9.31 5.22 -14.55
N SER A 186 -8.43 4.23 -14.49
CA SER A 186 -8.81 2.82 -14.63
C SER A 186 -9.66 2.32 -13.45
N ILE A 187 -9.39 2.75 -12.21
CA ILE A 187 -10.25 2.42 -11.06
C ILE A 187 -11.62 3.11 -11.21
N GLU A 188 -11.67 4.31 -11.77
CA GLU A 188 -12.92 5.03 -12.05
C GLU A 188 -13.75 4.42 -13.20
N GLY A 189 -13.30 3.33 -13.80
CA GLY A 189 -13.99 2.65 -14.90
C GLY A 189 -13.85 3.34 -16.26
N LYS A 190 -12.93 4.31 -16.37
CA LYS A 190 -12.59 4.96 -17.63
C LYS A 190 -11.42 4.23 -18.32
N GLN A 191 -11.11 4.63 -19.54
CA GLN A 191 -9.87 4.18 -20.19
C GLN A 191 -8.67 4.69 -19.38
N GLY A 192 -7.66 3.84 -19.16
CA GLY A 192 -6.42 4.18 -18.44
C GLY A 192 -5.50 5.13 -19.20
N LYS A 193 -6.02 6.32 -19.54
CA LYS A 193 -5.26 7.42 -20.16
C LYS A 193 -4.80 8.35 -19.04
N PRO A 194 -3.51 8.66 -18.93
CA PRO A 194 -3.00 9.58 -17.91
C PRO A 194 -3.72 10.94 -17.93
N ARG A 195 -3.94 11.51 -16.75
CA ARG A 195 -4.40 12.90 -16.62
C ARG A 195 -3.23 13.85 -16.81
N LEU A 196 -3.49 15.01 -17.40
CA LEU A 196 -2.51 16.11 -17.37
C LEU A 196 -2.37 16.62 -15.93
N LYS A 197 -1.12 16.88 -15.52
CA LYS A 197 -0.80 17.54 -14.25
C LYS A 197 -0.50 19.02 -14.57
N PRO A 198 -1.07 20.01 -13.84
CA PRO A 198 -2.06 19.91 -12.75
C PRO A 198 -3.51 19.61 -13.21
N PRO A 199 -4.39 19.10 -12.32
CA PRO A 199 -4.21 18.92 -10.86
C PRO A 199 -3.43 17.65 -10.47
N PHE A 200 -2.74 17.69 -9.34
CA PHE A 200 -2.05 16.52 -8.78
C PHE A 200 -3.03 15.59 -8.06
N PRO A 201 -2.75 14.27 -7.99
CA PRO A 201 -3.61 13.31 -7.28
C PRO A 201 -3.87 13.66 -5.81
N ALA A 202 -2.89 14.28 -5.13
CA ALA A 202 -3.03 14.72 -3.74
C ALA A 202 -4.10 15.82 -3.56
N ASP A 203 -4.49 16.51 -4.63
CA ASP A 203 -5.57 17.50 -4.64
C ASP A 203 -6.85 16.93 -5.23
N VAL A 204 -6.75 16.29 -6.41
CA VAL A 204 -7.86 15.72 -7.18
C VAL A 204 -7.42 14.40 -7.81
N GLY A 205 -7.60 13.32 -7.06
CA GLY A 205 -7.27 11.96 -7.46
C GLY A 205 -8.50 11.10 -7.72
N LEU A 206 -8.58 9.96 -7.03
CA LEU A 206 -9.63 8.96 -7.20
C LEU A 206 -11.00 9.52 -6.82
N PHE A 207 -11.97 9.40 -7.72
CA PHE A 207 -13.33 9.95 -7.59
C PHE A 207 -13.32 11.46 -7.30
N GLY A 208 -12.31 12.18 -7.81
CA GLY A 208 -12.11 13.60 -7.53
C GLY A 208 -11.73 13.90 -6.08
N CYS A 209 -11.30 12.90 -5.31
CA CYS A 209 -10.91 13.04 -3.91
C CYS A 209 -9.38 13.05 -3.74
N PRO A 210 -8.83 13.67 -2.67
CA PRO A 210 -7.41 13.63 -2.39
C PRO A 210 -6.91 12.18 -2.31
N THR A 211 -5.89 11.86 -3.10
CA THR A 211 -5.39 10.49 -3.24
C THR A 211 -3.89 10.46 -3.40
N THR A 212 -3.23 9.51 -2.74
CA THR A 212 -1.83 9.19 -3.03
C THR A 212 -1.74 7.80 -3.64
N VAL A 213 -1.03 7.69 -4.77
CA VAL A 213 -0.65 6.40 -5.34
C VAL A 213 0.74 6.00 -4.85
N THR A 214 0.90 4.80 -4.31
CA THR A 214 2.19 4.27 -3.83
C THR A 214 2.39 2.83 -4.25
N ASN A 215 3.63 2.46 -4.58
CA ASN A 215 3.96 1.08 -4.95
C ASN A 215 3.80 0.10 -3.78
N VAL A 216 3.47 -1.15 -4.07
CA VAL A 216 3.39 -2.27 -3.11
C VAL A 216 4.59 -2.30 -2.17
N GLU A 217 5.81 -2.37 -2.70
CA GLU A 217 7.02 -2.45 -1.86
C GLU A 217 7.16 -1.24 -0.93
N THR A 218 6.84 -0.02 -1.38
CA THR A 218 6.92 1.19 -0.54
C THR A 218 5.92 1.15 0.61
N VAL A 219 4.73 0.60 0.38
CA VAL A 219 3.69 0.46 1.41
C VAL A 219 4.06 -0.67 2.37
N ALA A 220 4.52 -1.81 1.86
CA ALA A 220 4.76 -3.00 2.66
C ALA A 220 6.02 -2.91 3.54
N VAL A 221 6.97 -2.01 3.27
CA VAL A 221 8.11 -1.75 4.18
C VAL A 221 7.82 -0.69 5.24
N ALA A 222 6.63 -0.10 5.24
CA ALA A 222 6.27 0.98 6.16
C ALA A 222 5.92 0.54 7.60
N PRO A 223 5.29 -0.63 7.83
CA PRO A 223 5.16 -1.20 9.18
C PRO A 223 6.52 -1.48 9.82
#